data_AF-A0A5E4KX32-F1
#
_entry.id   AF-A0A5E4KX32-F1
#
_cell.length_a   1.000
_cell.length_b   1.000
_cell.length_c   1.000
_cell.angle_alpha   90.00
_cell.angle_beta   90.00
_cell.angle_gamma   90.00
#
_symmetry.space_group_name_H-M   'P 1'
#
loop_
_entity.id
_entity.type
_entity.pdbx_description
1 polymer ?
#
loop_
_entity_poly.entity_id
_entity_poly.type
_entity_poly.pdbx_seq_one_letter_code
_entity_poly.pdbx_strand_id
1 'polypeptide(L)'
;MPIMDENTKIQRITHLLERGGTMLATHHDCGAPLFRYQGKVLCPVCEYGDGDDKKAGREPETPRKVEIRKEAAPGIKQQGDYYQIAFLTKNKVQSVAESLENETDLQRVKDKMECIELGIKILKLLEGG
;
A
#
# COMPACT_ATOMS: atom_id res chain seq x y z
N MET A 1 0.81 -17.31 -2.55
CA MET A 1 1.73 -16.19 -2.86
C MET A 1 2.56 -15.91 -1.61
N PRO A 2 3.89 -15.80 -1.70
CA PRO A 2 4.71 -15.50 -0.53
C PRO A 2 4.46 -14.06 -0.07
N ILE A 3 4.16 -13.90 1.22
CA ILE A 3 3.93 -12.60 1.85
C ILE A 3 5.31 -11.97 2.03
N MET A 4 5.65 -10.99 1.18
CA MET A 4 6.86 -10.20 1.40
C MET A 4 6.66 -9.32 2.63
N ASP A 5 7.62 -9.39 3.55
CA ASP A 5 7.64 -8.62 4.80
C ASP A 5 7.50 -7.11 4.54
N GLU A 6 6.76 -6.43 5.41
CA GLU A 6 6.45 -5.01 5.28
C GLU A 6 7.72 -4.14 5.37
N ASN A 7 8.68 -4.52 6.20
CA ASN A 7 9.96 -3.80 6.31
C ASN A 7 10.77 -3.88 5.00
N THR A 8 10.79 -5.05 4.36
CA THR A 8 11.44 -5.27 3.06
C THR A 8 10.81 -4.40 1.97
N LYS A 9 9.47 -4.21 2.00
CA LYS A 9 8.79 -3.31 1.06
C LYS A 9 9.20 -1.86 1.28
N ILE A 10 9.24 -1.42 2.54
CA ILE A 10 9.64 -0.06 2.90
C ILE A 10 11.08 0.20 2.46
N GLN A 11 12.01 -0.72 2.73
CA GLN A 11 13.41 -0.58 2.32
C GLN A 11 13.59 -0.42 0.80
N ARG A 12 12.84 -1.20 0.01
CA ARG A 12 12.89 -1.09 -1.46
C ARG A 12 12.32 0.23 -1.98
N ILE A 13 11.25 0.72 -1.37
CA ILE A 13 10.67 2.03 -1.70
C ILE A 13 11.68 3.14 -1.39
N THR A 14 12.26 3.13 -0.19
CA THR A 14 13.28 4.11 0.22
C THR A 14 14.46 4.11 -0.74
N HIS A 15 14.99 2.93 -1.09
CA HIS A 15 16.12 2.81 -2.02
C HIS A 15 15.82 3.40 -3.41
N LEU A 16 14.59 3.23 -3.90
CA LEU A 16 14.17 3.77 -5.18
C LEU A 16 14.03 5.30 -5.14
N LEU A 17 13.57 5.86 -4.02
CA LEU A 17 13.49 7.31 -3.79
C LEU A 17 14.88 7.94 -3.68
N GLU A 18 15.81 7.31 -2.95
CA GLU A 18 17.19 7.77 -2.79
C GLU A 18 17.93 7.89 -4.13
N ARG A 19 17.61 7.01 -5.09
CA ARG A 19 18.16 7.06 -6.45
C ARG A 19 17.47 8.09 -7.36
N GLY A 20 16.45 8.80 -6.86
CA GLY A 20 15.70 9.80 -7.63
C GLY A 20 14.49 9.22 -8.38
N GLY A 21 14.01 8.04 -8.00
CA GLY A 21 12.74 7.50 -8.48
C GLY A 21 11.56 8.37 -8.03
N THR A 22 10.62 8.62 -8.92
CA THR A 22 9.42 9.42 -8.63
C THR A 22 8.21 8.50 -8.46
N MET A 23 7.53 8.58 -7.32
CA MET A 23 6.28 7.84 -7.08
C MET A 23 5.16 8.39 -7.99
N LEU A 24 4.39 7.49 -8.59
CA LEU A 24 3.23 7.80 -9.43
C LEU A 24 1.94 7.61 -8.62
N ALA A 25 0.85 8.29 -9.04
CA ALA A 25 -0.47 8.13 -8.40
C ALA A 25 -1.15 6.78 -8.73
N THR A 26 -0.51 5.93 -9.51
CA THR A 26 -0.98 4.61 -9.94
C THR A 26 -0.30 3.50 -9.14
N HIS A 27 -1.02 2.42 -8.89
CA HIS A 27 -0.52 1.24 -8.16
C HIS A 27 -0.46 0.04 -9.09
N HIS A 28 0.43 -0.90 -8.79
CA HIS A 28 0.43 -2.22 -9.41
C HIS A 28 -0.68 -3.09 -8.82
N ASP A 29 -1.06 -4.18 -9.50
CA ASP A 29 -2.09 -5.13 -9.03
C ASP A 29 -1.74 -5.79 -7.68
N CYS A 30 -0.47 -5.72 -7.27
CA CYS A 30 -0.03 -6.17 -5.95
C CYS A 30 -0.28 -5.15 -4.82
N GLY A 31 -0.85 -3.99 -5.14
CA GLY A 31 -1.18 -2.91 -4.20
C GLY A 31 -0.04 -1.91 -3.91
N ALA A 32 1.16 -2.12 -4.47
CA ALA A 32 2.29 -1.19 -4.27
C ALA A 32 2.23 -0.01 -5.24
N PRO A 33 2.64 1.21 -4.83
CA PRO A 33 2.71 2.35 -5.73
C PRO A 33 3.77 2.12 -6.82
N LEU A 34 3.46 2.54 -8.05
CA LEU A 34 4.40 2.50 -9.16
C LEU A 34 5.35 3.67 -9.10
N PHE A 35 6.56 3.47 -9.64
CA PHE A 35 7.60 4.49 -9.68
C PHE A 35 8.11 4.70 -11.09
N ARG A 36 8.47 5.95 -11.42
CA ARG A 36 9.23 6.29 -12.60
C ARG A 36 10.69 6.48 -12.23
N TYR A 37 11.59 5.70 -12.83
CA TYR A 37 13.04 5.83 -12.66
C TYR A 37 13.72 5.68 -14.01
N GLN A 38 14.57 6.64 -14.38
CA GLN A 38 15.25 6.68 -15.69
C GLN A 38 14.28 6.49 -16.89
N GLY A 39 13.06 7.05 -16.80
CA GLY A 39 12.04 6.95 -17.84
C GLY A 39 11.22 5.65 -17.86
N LYS A 40 11.58 4.65 -17.06
CA LYS A 40 10.87 3.37 -16.95
C LYS A 40 9.91 3.37 -15.76
N VAL A 41 8.77 2.69 -15.89
CA VAL A 41 7.80 2.49 -14.80
C VAL A 41 8.05 1.12 -14.19
N LEU A 42 8.21 1.06 -12.87
CA LEU A 42 8.60 -0.15 -12.13
C LEU A 42 7.77 -0.32 -10.87
N CYS A 43 7.50 -1.57 -10.50
CA CYS A 43 6.92 -1.93 -9.21
C CYS A 43 8.02 -2.36 -8.21
N PRO A 44 8.17 -1.72 -7.03
CA PRO A 44 9.22 -2.06 -6.07
C PRO A 44 9.02 -3.44 -5.42
N VAL A 45 7.81 -3.98 -5.51
CA VAL A 45 7.45 -5.29 -4.95
C VAL A 45 7.66 -6.41 -5.97
N CYS A 46 7.23 -6.21 -7.21
CA CYS A 46 7.19 -7.25 -8.24
C CYS A 46 8.44 -7.28 -9.12
N GLU A 47 9.09 -6.14 -9.37
CA GLU A 47 10.14 -6.00 -10.38
C GLU A 47 11.47 -5.52 -9.77
N TYR A 48 11.79 -6.01 -8.57
CA TYR A 48 13.06 -5.70 -7.92
C TYR A 48 14.19 -6.58 -8.48
N GLY A 49 14.86 -6.09 -9.52
CA GLY A 49 16.13 -6.62 -9.99
C GLY A 49 17.28 -5.80 -9.42
N ASP A 50 18.05 -6.39 -8.50
CA ASP A 50 19.36 -5.87 -8.11
C ASP A 50 20.30 -6.08 -9.30
N GLY A 51 20.66 -5.00 -9.99
CA GLY A 51 21.40 -5.07 -11.24
C GLY A 51 21.89 -3.69 -11.66
N ASP A 52 23.09 -3.38 -11.20
CA ASP A 52 23.89 -2.23 -11.62
C ASP A 52 24.15 -2.23 -13.14
N ASP A 53 24.22 -1.01 -13.67
CA ASP A 53 24.47 -0.54 -15.03
C ASP A 53 25.11 -1.50 -16.07
N LYS A 54 24.47 -1.65 -17.24
CA LYS A 54 25.07 -1.56 -18.60
C LYS A 54 24.11 -2.00 -19.73
N LYS A 55 23.55 -1.00 -20.44
CA LYS A 55 23.81 -0.71 -21.88
C LYS A 55 22.74 0.22 -22.45
N ALA A 56 23.21 1.42 -22.79
CA ALA A 56 22.54 2.40 -23.62
C ALA A 56 22.24 1.87 -25.04
N GLY A 57 21.16 2.37 -25.65
CA GLY A 57 20.88 2.10 -27.06
C GLY A 57 19.57 2.65 -27.61
N ARG A 58 19.51 3.99 -27.77
CA ARG A 58 18.76 4.80 -28.77
C ARG A 58 17.21 4.95 -28.71
N GLU A 59 16.85 6.24 -28.84
CA GLU A 59 15.57 6.98 -28.98
C GLU A 59 14.75 6.65 -30.25
N PRO A 60 13.69 7.43 -30.60
CA PRO A 60 12.45 7.82 -29.90
C PRO A 60 11.22 7.34 -30.73
N GLU A 61 10.06 8.03 -30.63
CA GLU A 61 8.81 7.87 -31.45
C GLU A 61 7.76 6.88 -30.88
N THR A 62 6.47 7.18 -30.66
CA THR A 62 5.53 8.27 -30.99
C THR A 62 4.29 8.12 -30.08
N PRO A 63 3.47 9.17 -29.89
CA PRO A 63 2.28 9.12 -29.03
C PRO A 63 1.15 8.34 -29.74
N ARG A 64 0.80 7.15 -29.21
CA ARG A 64 -0.45 6.49 -29.61
C ARG A 64 -1.62 7.08 -28.81
N LYS A 65 -2.35 7.96 -29.50
CA LYS A 65 -3.75 8.30 -29.21
C LYS A 65 -4.55 6.99 -29.13
N VAL A 66 -5.10 6.66 -27.97
CA VAL A 66 -6.17 5.65 -27.87
C VAL A 66 -7.42 6.40 -27.42
N GLU A 67 -8.25 6.69 -28.41
CA GLU A 67 -9.60 7.18 -28.25
C GLU A 67 -10.54 6.01 -27.92
N ILE A 68 -11.36 6.23 -26.89
CA ILE A 68 -12.72 5.69 -26.67
C ILE A 68 -12.73 4.21 -26.22
N ARG A 69 -13.32 3.87 -25.07
CA ARG A 69 -14.78 3.65 -24.95
C ARG A 69 -15.26 3.83 -23.50
N LYS A 70 -16.40 4.51 -23.37
CA LYS A 70 -17.30 4.36 -22.24
C LYS A 70 -17.79 2.92 -22.25
N GLU A 71 -17.31 2.10 -21.32
CA GLU A 71 -17.95 0.83 -21.02
C GLU A 71 -18.35 0.81 -19.55
N ALA A 72 -19.61 0.41 -19.37
CA ALA A 72 -20.38 0.49 -18.15
C ALA A 72 -19.79 -0.38 -17.04
N ALA A 73 -20.10 0.04 -15.82
CA ALA A 73 -19.75 -0.59 -14.56
C ALA A 73 -19.97 -2.12 -14.53
N PRO A 74 -19.12 -2.85 -13.81
CA PRO A 74 -19.53 -4.03 -13.06
C PRO A 74 -19.86 -3.59 -11.63
N GLY A 75 -21.10 -3.84 -11.20
CA GLY A 75 -21.61 -3.49 -9.88
C GLY A 75 -20.73 -4.01 -8.74
N ILE A 76 -20.43 -3.11 -7.80
CA ILE A 76 -19.72 -3.43 -6.56
C ILE A 76 -20.63 -4.33 -5.71
N LYS A 77 -20.22 -5.59 -5.51
CA LYS A 77 -20.82 -6.46 -4.50
C LYS A 77 -20.30 -6.02 -3.13
N GLN A 78 -21.00 -5.09 -2.49
CA GLN A 78 -20.58 -4.36 -1.28
C GLN A 78 -20.50 -5.20 0.02
N GLN A 79 -20.79 -6.51 0.01
CA GLN A 79 -20.82 -7.32 1.24
C GLN A 79 -19.46 -7.90 1.68
N GLY A 80 -18.51 -8.11 0.76
CA GLY A 80 -17.22 -8.73 1.08
C GLY A 80 -16.22 -7.78 1.76
N ASP A 81 -16.35 -6.48 1.51
CA ASP A 81 -15.39 -5.46 1.94
C ASP A 81 -15.53 -5.17 3.45
N TYR A 82 -16.76 -5.03 3.93
CA TYR A 82 -17.07 -4.73 5.33
C TYR A 82 -16.59 -5.82 6.29
N TYR A 83 -16.71 -7.09 5.92
CA TYR A 83 -16.21 -8.21 6.75
C TYR A 83 -14.68 -8.18 6.87
N GLN A 84 -14.00 -7.87 5.77
CA GLN A 84 -12.54 -7.78 5.75
C GLN A 84 -12.03 -6.59 6.56
N ILE A 85 -12.72 -5.44 6.47
CA ILE A 85 -12.45 -4.26 7.30
C ILE A 85 -12.65 -4.58 8.78
N ALA A 86 -13.75 -5.25 9.15
CA ALA A 86 -14.01 -5.66 10.53
C ALA A 86 -12.91 -6.58 11.07
N PHE A 87 -12.52 -7.60 10.29
CA PHE A 87 -11.47 -8.55 10.67
C PHE A 87 -10.12 -7.87 10.89
N LEU A 88 -9.68 -7.04 9.93
CA LEU A 88 -8.40 -6.32 10.02
C LEU A 88 -8.39 -5.33 11.19
N THR A 89 -9.49 -4.59 11.38
CA THR A 89 -9.64 -3.63 12.48
C THR A 89 -9.54 -4.35 13.83
N LYS A 90 -10.25 -5.47 14.01
CA LYS A 90 -10.20 -6.28 15.23
C LYS A 90 -8.78 -6.76 15.53
N ASN A 91 -8.10 -7.34 14.54
CA ASN A 91 -6.73 -7.83 14.71
C ASN A 91 -5.77 -6.70 15.10
N LYS A 92 -5.91 -5.52 14.48
CA LYS A 92 -5.01 -4.41 14.78
C LYS A 92 -5.28 -3.81 16.16
N VAL A 93 -6.54 -3.68 16.57
CA VAL A 93 -6.92 -3.25 17.93
C VAL A 93 -6.31 -4.19 18.96
N GLN A 94 -6.41 -5.51 18.75
CA GLN A 94 -5.80 -6.49 19.65
C GLN A 94 -4.27 -6.33 19.72
N SER A 95 -3.60 -6.22 18.58
CA SER A 95 -2.14 -6.02 18.52
C SER A 95 -1.69 -4.72 19.21
N VAL A 96 -2.44 -3.63 19.06
CA VAL A 96 -2.14 -2.35 19.74
C VAL A 96 -2.35 -2.49 21.25
N ALA A 97 -3.40 -3.17 21.68
CA ALA A 97 -3.68 -3.44 23.09
C ALA A 97 -2.58 -4.29 23.75
N GLU A 98 -2.12 -5.35 23.09
CA GLU A 98 -0.98 -6.16 23.55
C GLU A 98 0.29 -5.31 23.69
N SER A 99 0.51 -4.35 22.78
CA SER A 99 1.67 -3.46 22.84
C SER A 99 1.62 -2.39 23.94
N LEU A 100 0.50 -2.24 24.66
CA LEU A 100 0.38 -1.29 25.78
C LEU A 100 1.06 -1.79 27.05
N GLU A 101 1.09 -3.10 27.28
CA GLU A 101 1.58 -3.69 28.53
C GLU A 101 3.02 -3.25 28.87
N ASN A 102 3.84 -3.06 27.84
CA ASN A 102 5.25 -2.70 27.96
C ASN A 102 5.53 -1.24 27.57
N GLU A 103 4.51 -0.43 27.29
CA GLU A 103 4.70 0.97 26.90
C GLU A 103 4.84 1.86 28.13
N THR A 104 5.98 2.54 28.23
CA THR A 104 6.28 3.47 29.33
C THR A 104 6.12 4.93 28.94
N ASP A 105 6.13 5.24 27.64
CA ASP A 105 5.97 6.61 27.17
C ASP A 105 4.49 7.02 27.21
N LEU A 106 4.17 7.99 28.07
CA LEU A 106 2.78 8.42 28.31
C LEU A 106 2.08 8.97 27.06
N GLN A 107 2.82 9.63 26.17
CA GLN A 107 2.24 10.15 24.93
C GLN A 107 1.88 9.00 23.99
N ARG A 108 2.76 8.01 23.83
CA ARG A 108 2.48 6.80 23.06
C ARG A 108 1.36 5.97 23.66
N VAL A 109 1.28 5.86 24.99
CA VAL A 109 0.13 5.22 25.68
C VAL A 109 -1.17 5.91 25.28
N LYS A 110 -1.21 7.24 25.35
CA LYS A 110 -2.38 8.03 24.95
C LYS A 110 -2.74 7.77 23.48
N ASP A 111 -1.78 7.91 22.57
CA ASP A 111 -2.00 7.72 21.13
C ASP A 111 -2.50 6.30 20.80
N LYS A 112 -1.94 5.27 21.47
CA LYS A 112 -2.38 3.87 21.34
C LYS A 112 -3.81 3.67 21.86
N MET A 113 -4.16 4.28 22.99
CA MET A 113 -5.52 4.24 23.55
C MET A 113 -6.53 4.92 22.63
N GLU A 114 -6.19 6.06 22.01
CA GLU A 114 -7.02 6.73 21.01
C GLU A 114 -7.23 5.84 19.76
N CYS A 115 -6.17 5.16 19.31
CA CYS A 115 -6.26 4.20 18.21
C CYS A 115 -7.20 3.01 18.53
N ILE A 116 -7.14 2.49 19.75
CA ILE A 116 -8.04 1.44 20.23
C ILE A 116 -9.49 1.95 20.25
N GLU A 117 -9.72 3.16 20.77
CA GLU A 117 -11.05 3.78 20.80
C GLU A 117 -11.65 3.91 19.39
N LEU A 118 -10.85 4.40 18.43
CA LEU A 118 -11.26 4.52 17.04
C LEU A 118 -11.58 3.16 16.41
N GLY A 119 -10.75 2.14 16.64
CA GLY A 119 -11.00 0.79 16.15
C GLY A 119 -12.30 0.18 16.70
N ILE A 120 -12.60 0.40 17.99
CA ILE A 120 -13.87 -0.05 18.59
C ILE A 120 -15.06 0.69 17.96
N LYS A 121 -14.95 2.00 17.71
CA LYS A 121 -16.00 2.77 17.02
C LYS A 121 -16.27 2.22 15.62
N ILE A 122 -15.22 1.91 14.86
CA ILE A 122 -15.35 1.29 13.54
C ILE A 122 -16.10 -0.04 13.65
N LEU A 123 -15.68 -0.94 14.55
CA LEU A 123 -16.33 -2.24 14.71
C LEU A 123 -17.83 -2.11 15.06
N LYS A 124 -18.20 -1.20 15.97
CA LYS A 124 -19.60 -0.93 16.31
C LYS A 124 -20.44 -0.45 15.13
N LEU A 125 -19.85 0.37 14.25
CA LEU A 125 -20.52 0.83 13.03
C LEU A 125 -20.76 -0.32 12.04
N LEU A 126 -19.88 -1.32 12.03
CA LEU A 126 -19.99 -2.48 11.14
C LEU A 126 -20.93 -3.57 11.68
N GLU A 127 -21.10 -3.67 13.00
CA GLU A 127 -22.04 -4.60 13.64
C GLU A 127 -23.50 -4.11 13.67
N GLY A 128 -23.73 -2.81 13.44
CA GLY A 128 -25.05 -2.17 13.48
C GLY A 128 -25.70 -1.91 12.11
N GLY A 129 -25.18 -2.51 11.03
CA GLY A 129 -25.65 -2.33 9.64
C GLY A 129 -26.34 -3.57 9.06
#